data_AF-A0A535A6S0-F1
#
_entry.id   AF-A0A535A6S0-F1
#
_cell.length_a   1.000
_cell.length_b   1.000
_cell.length_c   1.000
_cell.angle_alpha   90.00
_cell.angle_beta   90.00
_cell.angle_gamma   90.00
#
_symmetry.space_group_name_H-M   'P 1'
#
loop_
_entity.id
_entity.type
_entity.pdbx_description
1 polymer ?
#
loop_
_entity_poly.entity_id
_entity_poly.type
_entity_poly.pdbx_seq_one_letter_code
_entity_poly.pdbx_strand_id
1 'polypeptide(L)'
;MRHLLSLAVLVPTLVLAADIPPSRDPQTYLVLGMQRTTVNSLSLEPPGCNVGVNCAPLVGERGGCGFFHSRNGHFPEPSQVVANQVCGTGSFFQILSNLPTCADPTCAAIEHAGSSPDCTEPFTPPILGDLDGDGVPSCDTSCATDLDDVALACGVTLPFPDCDPSTPIVAPQNADCSIGDVVPGNAACDLGAGVYGSVRVLRGARINFAAGTTVICSFQARSAARVRSVGPATILVPGAGSVQFNNSEDVGSECGMLRIVAERGTMWLGRYGDYTVDACTIGGRLRLGHGNNLRGHFVGNAIASDVGNNGECCPSTTTTTTTSTTSSTGSSTTTTSTSSPTSSTSPESIPSSTTTSAPKASTTTAPTGSSTTTSAPGASTTTAPTGSSTTTSGPRASTTITSSSTTTLASTTTTTLAALFTRTPGFYKNHPDITQQILSSVGGFSICGHAITDVGVNDGHSALEALCINIRGDQRLQLVRQLLTAALNMAAGGATFPNFAACNSVCQDPLASTTQLSDCIDQTDTYNQSGDGVAAPFEPPGPAAPGLCGAAFETPCTVLTPALCAQP
;
A
#
# COMPACT_ATOMS: atom_id res chain seq x y z
N MET A 1 -14.58 43.64 -70.87
CA MET A 1 -14.07 42.43 -70.16
C MET A 1 -13.70 42.83 -68.74
N ARG A 2 -14.10 42.07 -67.73
CA ARG A 2 -13.64 42.22 -66.32
C ARG A 2 -13.31 40.82 -65.82
N HIS A 3 -12.07 40.57 -65.42
CA HIS A 3 -11.70 39.31 -64.78
C HIS A 3 -12.01 39.40 -63.29
N LEU A 4 -12.90 38.52 -62.81
CA LEU A 4 -13.03 38.22 -61.39
C LEU A 4 -11.95 37.19 -61.03
N LEU A 5 -10.94 37.63 -60.27
CA LEU A 5 -10.02 36.72 -59.61
C LEU A 5 -10.73 36.15 -58.37
N SER A 6 -11.12 34.88 -58.43
CA SER A 6 -11.63 34.17 -57.26
C SER A 6 -10.46 33.81 -56.34
N LEU A 7 -10.31 34.55 -55.24
CA LEU A 7 -9.31 34.26 -54.22
C LEU A 7 -9.73 33.02 -53.43
N ALA A 8 -9.20 31.85 -53.79
CA ALA A 8 -9.43 30.61 -53.07
C ALA A 8 -8.72 30.67 -51.71
N VAL A 9 -9.48 30.95 -50.65
CA VAL A 9 -8.98 30.88 -49.27
C VAL A 9 -8.74 29.41 -48.92
N LEU A 10 -7.46 29.02 -48.85
CA LEU A 10 -7.03 27.78 -48.22
C LEU A 10 -7.32 27.87 -46.72
N VAL A 11 -8.50 27.41 -46.32
CA VAL A 11 -8.79 27.12 -44.91
C VAL A 11 -7.85 25.97 -44.51
N PRO A 12 -6.97 26.15 -43.53
CA PRO A 12 -6.17 25.03 -43.04
C PRO A 12 -7.12 23.99 -42.46
N THR A 13 -7.08 22.78 -43.00
CA THR A 13 -7.78 21.64 -42.39
C THR A 13 -7.16 21.41 -41.02
N LEU A 14 -7.92 21.70 -39.96
CA LEU A 14 -7.58 21.31 -38.60
C LEU A 14 -7.50 19.78 -38.56
N VAL A 15 -6.27 19.26 -38.69
CA VAL A 15 -5.96 17.88 -38.37
C VAL A 15 -6.08 17.79 -36.86
N LEU A 16 -7.22 17.28 -36.40
CA LEU A 16 -7.34 16.82 -35.02
C LEU A 16 -6.25 15.78 -34.81
N ALA A 17 -5.38 16.01 -33.82
CA ALA A 17 -4.48 14.97 -33.36
C ALA A 17 -5.34 13.77 -32.90
N ALA A 18 -4.92 12.55 -33.21
CA ALA A 18 -5.61 11.37 -32.72
C ALA A 18 -5.40 11.27 -31.20
N ASP A 19 -6.47 10.98 -30.45
CA ASP A 19 -6.40 10.87 -28.98
C ASP A 19 -5.32 9.84 -28.60
N ILE A 20 -4.35 10.24 -27.76
CA ILE A 20 -3.19 9.40 -27.44
C ILE A 20 -3.61 8.43 -26.32
N PRO A 21 -3.65 7.11 -26.53
CA PRO A 21 -4.10 6.17 -25.53
C PRO A 21 -3.20 6.19 -24.28
N PRO A 22 -3.72 5.86 -23.08
CA PRO A 22 -2.92 5.82 -21.87
C PRO A 22 -1.90 4.69 -21.96
N SER A 23 -0.65 4.98 -21.63
CA SER A 23 0.38 3.95 -21.59
C SER A 23 0.05 2.84 -20.60
N ARG A 24 0.28 1.59 -21.03
CA ARG A 24 0.10 0.36 -20.25
C ARG A 24 1.43 -0.20 -19.72
N ASP A 25 2.56 0.37 -20.15
CA ASP A 25 3.88 0.00 -19.68
C ASP A 25 4.24 0.80 -18.40
N PRO A 26 4.44 0.14 -17.23
CA PRO A 26 4.85 0.82 -16.00
C PRO A 26 6.18 1.59 -16.16
N GLN A 27 7.08 1.17 -17.05
CA GLN A 27 8.38 1.83 -17.28
C GLN A 27 8.24 3.18 -18.04
N THR A 28 7.03 3.60 -18.39
CA THR A 28 6.74 4.96 -18.90
C THR A 28 6.27 5.94 -17.82
N TYR A 29 6.00 5.45 -16.61
CA TYR A 29 5.54 6.29 -15.49
C TYR A 29 6.70 6.67 -14.58
N LEU A 30 6.84 7.96 -14.28
CA LEU A 30 7.68 8.39 -13.15
C LEU A 30 7.00 8.02 -11.84
N VAL A 31 5.69 8.26 -11.72
CA VAL A 31 4.93 8.08 -10.47
C VAL A 31 3.62 7.33 -10.73
N LEU A 32 3.50 6.10 -10.22
CA LEU A 32 2.29 5.27 -10.36
C LEU A 32 1.81 4.79 -8.98
N GLY A 33 0.77 5.45 -8.47
CA GLY A 33 0.07 4.99 -7.27
C GLY A 33 -0.92 3.88 -7.63
N MET A 34 -1.22 2.95 -6.72
CA MET A 34 -2.31 1.99 -6.98
C MET A 34 -3.66 2.61 -6.67
N GLN A 35 -3.94 2.89 -5.39
CA GLN A 35 -5.19 3.51 -4.98
C GLN A 35 -5.19 5.04 -5.14
N ARG A 36 -4.06 5.72 -4.92
CA ARG A 36 -4.00 7.20 -4.97
C ARG A 36 -2.60 7.76 -5.11
N THR A 37 -2.53 8.93 -5.74
CA THR A 37 -1.30 9.72 -5.91
C THR A 37 -1.58 11.17 -5.53
N THR A 38 -0.85 11.70 -4.55
CA THR A 38 -0.95 13.11 -4.14
C THR A 38 0.42 13.77 -4.26
N VAL A 39 0.62 14.57 -5.30
CA VAL A 39 1.86 15.31 -5.53
C VAL A 39 1.63 16.79 -5.28
N ASN A 40 2.64 17.50 -4.80
CA ASN A 40 2.53 18.93 -4.49
C ASN A 40 3.72 19.64 -5.12
N SER A 41 3.43 20.53 -6.07
CA SER A 41 4.41 21.24 -6.88
C SER A 41 5.50 20.31 -7.43
N LEU A 42 5.07 19.19 -8.03
CA LEU A 42 5.92 18.32 -8.83
C LEU A 42 6.07 18.95 -10.21
N SER A 43 7.31 19.22 -10.61
CA SER A 43 7.65 19.70 -11.95
C SER A 43 8.41 18.63 -12.69
N LEU A 44 7.90 18.19 -13.84
CA LEU A 44 8.62 17.28 -14.73
C LEU A 44 9.49 18.07 -15.71
N GLU A 45 10.70 17.57 -15.98
CA GLU A 45 11.61 18.14 -16.98
C GLU A 45 11.35 17.51 -18.37
N PRO A 46 11.37 18.27 -19.48
CA PRO A 46 11.12 17.73 -20.82
C PRO A 46 12.23 16.76 -21.31
N PRO A 47 11.90 15.68 -22.03
CA PRO A 47 10.55 15.24 -22.42
C PRO A 47 9.79 14.66 -21.23
N GLY A 48 8.52 15.07 -21.09
CA GLY A 48 7.65 14.61 -20.02
C GLY A 48 7.34 13.11 -20.04
N CYS A 49 6.90 12.59 -18.89
CA CYS A 49 6.56 11.19 -18.67
C CYS A 49 5.31 11.05 -17.81
N ASN A 50 4.81 9.83 -17.71
CA ASN A 50 3.46 9.59 -17.21
C ASN A 50 3.39 9.60 -15.68
N VAL A 51 2.26 10.05 -15.16
CA VAL A 51 1.95 10.07 -13.73
C VAL A 51 0.51 9.61 -13.55
N GLY A 52 0.23 8.73 -12.59
CA GLY A 52 -1.12 8.20 -12.49
C GLY A 52 -1.51 7.45 -11.22
N VAL A 53 -2.70 6.85 -11.32
CA VAL A 53 -3.35 6.03 -10.31
C VAL A 53 -3.96 4.81 -11.00
N ASN A 54 -3.50 3.61 -10.62
CA ASN A 54 -3.85 2.35 -11.28
C ASN A 54 -5.32 1.98 -11.11
N CYS A 55 -5.81 1.96 -9.87
CA CYS A 55 -7.13 1.48 -9.51
C CYS A 55 -8.23 2.50 -9.80
N ALA A 56 -9.47 2.04 -9.94
CA ALA A 56 -10.66 2.88 -9.96
C ALA A 56 -11.85 2.17 -9.27
N PRO A 57 -12.61 2.85 -8.40
CA PRO A 57 -13.84 2.30 -7.84
C PRO A 57 -14.94 2.22 -8.92
N LEU A 58 -16.00 1.46 -8.63
CA LEU A 58 -17.22 1.47 -9.44
C LEU A 58 -17.74 2.91 -9.68
N VAL A 59 -18.20 3.15 -10.92
CA VAL A 59 -18.54 4.50 -11.42
C VAL A 59 -19.63 5.16 -10.57
N GLY A 60 -19.22 6.18 -9.80
CA GLY A 60 -20.11 7.01 -8.97
C GLY A 60 -19.63 7.16 -7.52
N GLU A 61 -18.83 6.24 -7.00
CA GLU A 61 -18.39 6.30 -5.60
C GLU A 61 -17.20 7.26 -5.40
N ARG A 62 -17.46 8.38 -4.71
CA ARG A 62 -16.43 9.33 -4.27
C ARG A 62 -15.76 8.86 -2.98
N GLY A 63 -14.88 7.87 -3.07
CA GLY A 63 -14.21 7.30 -1.89
C GLY A 63 -12.80 6.76 -2.14
N GLY A 64 -11.80 7.37 -1.49
CA GLY A 64 -10.48 6.79 -1.19
C GLY A 64 -9.50 6.50 -2.35
N CYS A 65 -10.02 6.15 -3.53
CA CYS A 65 -9.34 5.45 -4.61
C CYS A 65 -9.49 6.17 -5.97
N GLY A 66 -8.60 5.86 -6.92
CA GLY A 66 -8.61 6.40 -8.28
C GLY A 66 -8.33 7.90 -8.34
N PHE A 67 -7.78 8.45 -7.26
CA PHE A 67 -7.71 9.88 -7.04
C PHE A 67 -6.29 10.40 -7.22
N PHE A 68 -6.08 11.17 -8.29
CA PHE A 68 -4.87 11.95 -8.50
C PHE A 68 -5.08 13.38 -8.03
N HIS A 69 -4.20 13.85 -7.14
CA HIS A 69 -4.19 15.23 -6.68
C HIS A 69 -2.85 15.91 -6.96
N SER A 70 -2.88 17.07 -7.63
CA SER A 70 -1.72 17.95 -7.81
C SER A 70 -1.99 19.37 -7.28
N ARG A 71 -0.93 20.11 -6.95
CA ARG A 71 -1.03 21.55 -6.66
C ARG A 71 0.19 22.29 -7.18
N ASN A 72 -0.03 23.18 -8.14
CA ASN A 72 1.00 23.88 -8.92
C ASN A 72 1.95 22.89 -9.62
N GLY A 73 1.40 21.81 -10.19
CA GLY A 73 2.19 20.84 -10.96
C GLY A 73 2.58 21.37 -12.34
N HIS A 74 3.65 20.83 -12.92
CA HIS A 74 4.07 21.10 -14.30
C HIS A 74 4.36 19.77 -14.99
N PHE A 75 3.52 19.41 -15.97
CA PHE A 75 3.59 18.17 -16.73
C PHE A 75 3.67 18.54 -18.22
N PRO A 76 4.87 18.76 -18.79
CA PRO A 76 5.06 19.20 -20.17
C PRO A 76 4.88 18.05 -21.17
N GLU A 77 4.85 18.34 -22.47
CA GLU A 77 4.81 17.32 -23.52
C GLU A 77 5.94 16.27 -23.37
N PRO A 78 5.68 14.96 -23.55
CA PRO A 78 4.39 14.30 -23.80
C PRO A 78 3.75 13.66 -22.53
N SER A 79 3.77 14.31 -21.37
CA SER A 79 3.26 13.74 -20.10
C SER A 79 1.76 13.44 -20.12
N GLN A 80 1.39 12.20 -19.78
CA GLN A 80 0.01 11.83 -19.46
C GLN A 80 -0.24 11.86 -17.95
N VAL A 81 -1.36 12.46 -17.52
CA VAL A 81 -1.89 12.30 -16.15
C VAL A 81 -3.12 11.41 -16.18
N VAL A 82 -3.03 10.21 -15.59
CA VAL A 82 -4.04 9.14 -15.74
C VAL A 82 -4.62 8.72 -14.38
N ALA A 83 -5.91 8.97 -14.12
CA ALA A 83 -6.59 8.52 -12.89
C ALA A 83 -8.12 8.56 -13.02
N ASN A 84 -8.87 7.79 -12.22
CA ASN A 84 -10.34 7.81 -12.25
C ASN A 84 -10.93 9.23 -12.04
N GLN A 85 -10.31 10.02 -11.15
CA GLN A 85 -10.55 11.45 -11.01
C GLN A 85 -9.23 12.22 -10.83
N VAL A 86 -9.09 13.30 -11.62
CA VAL A 86 -7.94 14.21 -11.59
C VAL A 86 -8.33 15.56 -11.00
N CYS A 87 -7.57 16.04 -10.01
CA CYS A 87 -7.82 17.29 -9.31
C CYS A 87 -6.52 18.06 -9.08
N GLY A 88 -6.42 19.31 -9.53
CA GLY A 88 -5.24 20.12 -9.20
C GLY A 88 -4.97 21.35 -10.06
N THR A 89 -4.20 22.27 -9.49
CA THR A 89 -3.70 23.47 -10.18
C THR A 89 -2.36 23.19 -10.85
N GLY A 90 -2.05 23.89 -11.95
CA GLY A 90 -0.81 23.73 -12.68
C GLY A 90 -0.97 23.89 -14.18
N SER A 91 -0.02 23.34 -14.94
CA SER A 91 -0.09 23.16 -16.39
C SER A 91 0.05 21.67 -16.72
N PHE A 92 -0.83 21.16 -17.56
CA PHE A 92 -0.90 19.74 -17.90
C PHE A 92 -0.83 19.57 -19.42
N PHE A 93 -0.05 18.61 -19.92
CA PHE A 93 -0.08 18.24 -21.33
C PHE A 93 -1.37 17.47 -21.64
N GLN A 94 -1.48 16.20 -21.26
CA GLN A 94 -2.68 15.37 -21.47
C GLN A 94 -3.27 14.88 -20.14
N ILE A 95 -4.60 14.77 -20.05
CA ILE A 95 -5.30 14.22 -18.89
C ILE A 95 -6.30 13.15 -19.32
N LEU A 96 -6.13 11.94 -18.79
CA LEU A 96 -7.06 10.83 -18.97
C LEU A 96 -7.79 10.55 -17.65
N SER A 97 -9.12 10.72 -17.68
CA SER A 97 -9.99 10.72 -16.49
C SER A 97 -11.38 10.17 -16.83
N ASN A 98 -11.93 9.36 -15.93
CA ASN A 98 -13.26 8.74 -16.11
C ASN A 98 -14.39 9.54 -15.45
N LEU A 99 -14.04 10.39 -14.50
CA LEU A 99 -14.92 11.39 -13.89
C LEU A 99 -14.44 12.79 -14.29
N PRO A 100 -15.33 13.80 -14.34
CA PRO A 100 -14.93 15.20 -14.46
C PRO A 100 -13.88 15.58 -13.43
N THR A 101 -12.99 16.49 -13.82
CA THR A 101 -11.97 17.04 -12.93
C THR A 101 -12.60 17.75 -11.73
N CYS A 102 -11.81 18.05 -10.71
CA CYS A 102 -12.22 19.06 -9.72
C CYS A 102 -12.40 20.44 -10.40
N ALA A 103 -12.76 21.47 -9.61
CA ALA A 103 -12.81 22.85 -10.10
C ALA A 103 -11.51 23.31 -10.82
N ASP A 104 -10.37 22.68 -10.49
CA ASP A 104 -9.14 22.67 -11.27
C ASP A 104 -8.67 21.22 -11.49
N PRO A 105 -8.00 20.89 -12.63
CA PRO A 105 -7.70 21.80 -13.73
C PRO A 105 -8.92 22.04 -14.62
N THR A 106 -9.07 23.28 -15.07
CA THR A 106 -10.03 23.62 -16.14
C THR A 106 -9.47 23.18 -17.49
N CYS A 107 -10.35 22.90 -18.45
CA CYS A 107 -10.00 22.61 -19.85
C CYS A 107 -8.91 23.52 -20.45
N ALA A 108 -8.95 24.82 -20.15
CA ALA A 108 -8.01 25.80 -20.70
C ALA A 108 -6.60 25.75 -20.08
N ALA A 109 -6.37 24.91 -19.08
CA ALA A 109 -5.07 24.63 -18.46
C ALA A 109 -4.44 23.29 -18.91
N ILE A 110 -5.10 22.62 -19.87
CA ILE A 110 -4.67 21.35 -20.48
C ILE A 110 -4.29 21.65 -21.94
N GLU A 111 -3.07 21.33 -22.35
CA GLU A 111 -2.56 21.65 -23.69
C GLU A 111 -3.11 20.70 -24.76
N HIS A 112 -3.20 19.41 -24.42
CA HIS A 112 -3.85 18.34 -25.18
C HIS A 112 -5.12 17.90 -24.43
N ALA A 113 -6.16 18.72 -24.52
CA ALA A 113 -7.41 18.54 -23.77
C ALA A 113 -8.38 17.48 -24.34
N GLY A 114 -7.93 16.71 -25.34
CA GLY A 114 -8.71 15.67 -26.01
C GLY A 114 -9.90 16.19 -26.83
N SER A 115 -10.81 15.28 -27.13
CA SER A 115 -12.03 15.53 -27.91
C SER A 115 -13.29 15.77 -27.07
N SER A 116 -13.24 15.64 -25.73
CA SER A 116 -14.40 15.82 -24.84
C SER A 116 -14.60 17.29 -24.39
N PRO A 117 -15.83 17.82 -24.36
CA PRO A 117 -16.10 19.23 -23.98
C PRO A 117 -15.89 19.56 -22.49
N ASP A 118 -15.74 18.54 -21.63
CA ASP A 118 -15.35 18.66 -20.22
C ASP A 118 -13.90 18.24 -19.96
N CYS A 119 -13.17 17.90 -21.03
CA CYS A 119 -11.77 17.49 -21.03
C CYS A 119 -11.48 16.23 -20.18
N THR A 120 -12.46 15.32 -20.11
CA THR A 120 -12.23 13.92 -19.73
C THR A 120 -11.89 13.10 -20.97
N GLU A 121 -10.71 12.50 -21.02
CA GLU A 121 -10.43 11.36 -21.91
C GLU A 121 -10.63 10.04 -21.13
N PRO A 122 -11.74 9.31 -21.31
CA PRO A 122 -12.02 8.12 -20.52
C PRO A 122 -11.12 6.94 -20.91
N PHE A 123 -10.74 6.12 -19.94
CA PHE A 123 -9.91 4.94 -20.11
C PHE A 123 -10.43 3.75 -19.29
N THR A 124 -10.18 2.53 -19.76
CA THR A 124 -10.47 1.31 -19.00
C THR A 124 -9.47 1.13 -17.85
N PRO A 125 -9.89 1.17 -16.57
CA PRO A 125 -9.05 0.79 -15.44
C PRO A 125 -9.09 -0.74 -15.22
N PRO A 126 -8.13 -1.32 -14.47
CA PRO A 126 -6.89 -0.71 -14.00
C PRO A 126 -5.96 -0.28 -15.15
N ILE A 127 -4.91 0.51 -14.86
CA ILE A 127 -3.89 0.90 -15.84
C ILE A 127 -3.04 -0.32 -16.23
N LEU A 128 -2.48 -1.00 -15.23
CA LEU A 128 -1.79 -2.27 -15.38
C LEU A 128 -2.84 -3.38 -15.57
N GLY A 129 -2.57 -4.35 -16.44
CA GLY A 129 -3.46 -5.50 -16.63
C GLY A 129 -3.38 -6.51 -15.49
N ASP A 130 -3.93 -7.69 -15.75
CA ASP A 130 -3.39 -8.97 -15.29
C ASP A 130 -1.98 -9.13 -15.92
N LEU A 131 -0.96 -9.28 -15.08
CA LEU A 131 0.46 -9.39 -15.42
C LEU A 131 1.06 -10.75 -15.01
N ASP A 132 0.53 -11.40 -13.96
CA ASP A 132 1.00 -12.70 -13.47
C ASP A 132 0.35 -13.91 -14.17
N GLY A 133 -0.86 -13.73 -14.72
CA GLY A 133 -1.62 -14.73 -15.46
C GLY A 133 -2.64 -15.53 -14.66
N ASP A 134 -2.99 -15.16 -13.41
CA ASP A 134 -4.00 -15.86 -12.61
C ASP A 134 -5.46 -15.57 -13.05
N GLY A 135 -5.69 -14.43 -13.72
CA GLY A 135 -6.99 -13.98 -14.21
C GLY A 135 -7.65 -12.84 -13.42
N VAL A 136 -7.02 -12.38 -12.33
CA VAL A 136 -7.35 -11.17 -11.58
C VAL A 136 -6.49 -10.01 -12.12
N PRO A 137 -7.06 -8.83 -12.42
CA PRO A 137 -6.27 -7.68 -12.82
C PRO A 137 -5.81 -6.87 -11.59
N SER A 138 -4.65 -6.24 -11.69
CA SER A 138 -3.90 -5.51 -10.65
C SER A 138 -4.68 -4.57 -9.70
N CYS A 139 -5.87 -4.12 -10.09
CA CYS A 139 -6.89 -3.69 -9.13
C CYS A 139 -8.27 -4.19 -9.52
N ASP A 140 -9.06 -4.61 -8.53
CA ASP A 140 -10.48 -4.89 -8.71
C ASP A 140 -11.34 -3.61 -8.63
N THR A 141 -12.66 -3.78 -8.79
CA THR A 141 -13.62 -2.66 -8.73
C THR A 141 -13.94 -2.14 -7.32
N SER A 142 -13.50 -2.83 -6.26
CA SER A 142 -13.53 -2.34 -4.87
C SER A 142 -12.23 -1.62 -4.47
N CYS A 143 -11.26 -1.53 -5.37
CA CYS A 143 -9.89 -1.07 -5.14
C CYS A 143 -9.08 -1.91 -4.15
N ALA A 144 -9.40 -3.19 -4.01
CA ALA A 144 -8.39 -4.18 -3.67
C ALA A 144 -7.32 -4.16 -4.78
N THR A 145 -6.06 -4.11 -4.38
CA THR A 145 -4.90 -4.16 -5.27
C THR A 145 -4.36 -5.57 -5.23
N ASP A 146 -4.15 -6.18 -6.40
CA ASP A 146 -3.42 -7.44 -6.45
C ASP A 146 -1.93 -7.17 -6.21
N LEU A 147 -1.32 -7.96 -5.33
CA LEU A 147 0.04 -7.75 -4.88
C LEU A 147 1.06 -8.45 -5.79
N ASP A 148 0.68 -9.52 -6.48
CA ASP A 148 1.56 -10.28 -7.36
C ASP A 148 1.73 -9.58 -8.71
N ASP A 149 0.66 -9.00 -9.26
CA ASP A 149 0.73 -8.07 -10.39
C ASP A 149 1.61 -6.85 -10.11
N VAL A 150 1.45 -6.24 -8.93
CA VAL A 150 2.26 -5.07 -8.55
C VAL A 150 3.70 -5.46 -8.26
N ALA A 151 3.97 -6.69 -7.80
CA ALA A 151 5.32 -7.24 -7.73
C ALA A 151 5.97 -7.31 -9.13
N LEU A 152 5.24 -7.85 -10.12
CA LEU A 152 5.72 -7.98 -11.50
C LEU A 152 5.87 -6.62 -12.22
N ALA A 153 4.99 -5.66 -11.98
CA ALA A 153 5.14 -4.27 -12.44
C ALA A 153 6.42 -3.61 -11.89
N CYS A 154 6.91 -4.10 -10.74
CA CYS A 154 8.16 -3.72 -10.11
C CYS A 154 9.34 -4.66 -10.44
N GLY A 155 9.12 -5.65 -11.32
CA GLY A 155 10.13 -6.61 -11.79
C GLY A 155 10.62 -7.59 -10.72
N VAL A 156 9.73 -8.01 -9.81
CA VAL A 156 9.97 -9.01 -8.76
C VAL A 156 8.76 -9.94 -8.63
N THR A 157 8.84 -10.97 -7.79
CA THR A 157 7.74 -11.91 -7.52
C THR A 157 7.56 -12.11 -6.01
N LEU A 158 6.37 -12.49 -5.56
CA LEU A 158 6.12 -12.85 -4.16
C LEU A 158 6.12 -14.38 -3.93
N PRO A 159 6.20 -14.83 -2.66
CA PRO A 159 6.66 -14.07 -1.50
C PRO A 159 8.15 -13.71 -1.63
N PHE A 160 8.57 -12.60 -1.01
CA PHE A 160 10.00 -12.31 -0.90
C PHE A 160 10.68 -13.33 0.02
N PRO A 161 11.96 -13.66 -0.21
CA PRO A 161 12.73 -14.46 0.74
C PRO A 161 12.81 -13.77 2.11
N ASP A 162 12.89 -14.56 3.18
CA ASP A 162 13.13 -14.04 4.52
C ASP A 162 14.48 -13.32 4.62
N CYS A 163 14.52 -12.30 5.48
CA CYS A 163 15.74 -11.60 5.86
C CYS A 163 16.39 -12.25 7.10
N ASP A 164 17.67 -12.01 7.34
CA ASP A 164 18.38 -12.55 8.52
C ASP A 164 18.60 -11.47 9.60
N PRO A 165 17.74 -11.37 10.63
CA PRO A 165 17.91 -10.36 11.68
C PRO A 165 19.20 -10.52 12.50
N SER A 166 19.93 -11.64 12.38
CA SER A 166 21.21 -11.86 13.10
C SER A 166 22.43 -11.21 12.44
N THR A 167 22.32 -10.74 11.18
CA THR A 167 23.41 -10.08 10.43
C THR A 167 23.10 -8.59 10.10
N PRO A 168 22.93 -7.71 11.11
CA PRO A 168 22.66 -6.30 10.88
C PRO A 168 23.88 -5.56 10.30
N ILE A 169 23.70 -4.87 9.17
CA ILE A 169 24.76 -4.07 8.54
C ILE A 169 24.73 -2.65 9.11
N VAL A 170 25.88 -2.14 9.56
CA VAL A 170 26.08 -0.72 9.84
C VAL A 170 27.19 -0.21 8.94
N ALA A 171 26.89 0.80 8.12
CA ALA A 171 27.88 1.50 7.31
C ALA A 171 28.28 2.81 8.03
N PRO A 172 29.48 2.87 8.63
CA PRO A 172 29.97 4.05 9.34
C PRO A 172 30.49 5.14 8.39
N GLN A 173 30.69 6.36 8.91
CA GLN A 173 31.27 7.44 8.11
C GLN A 173 32.78 7.23 7.94
N ASN A 174 33.26 7.25 6.69
CA ASN A 174 34.67 7.10 6.31
C ASN A 174 35.32 5.80 6.82
N ALA A 175 34.56 4.71 6.90
CA ALA A 175 35.08 3.38 7.23
C ALA A 175 34.18 2.29 6.61
N ASP A 176 34.76 1.11 6.47
CA ASP A 176 34.13 -0.09 5.91
C ASP A 176 33.02 -0.63 6.85
N CYS A 177 32.12 -1.49 6.35
CA CYS A 177 31.14 -2.14 7.23
C CYS A 177 31.71 -3.37 7.95
N SER A 178 31.23 -3.61 9.19
CA SER A 178 31.78 -4.64 10.09
C SER A 178 31.57 -6.08 9.63
N ILE A 179 30.63 -6.32 8.71
CA ILE A 179 30.31 -7.59 8.07
C ILE A 179 29.76 -7.31 6.66
N GLY A 180 29.88 -8.28 5.75
CA GLY A 180 29.30 -8.22 4.40
C GLY A 180 30.10 -7.41 3.37
N ASP A 181 31.16 -6.72 3.79
CA ASP A 181 32.01 -5.90 2.93
C ASP A 181 32.89 -6.73 1.99
N VAL A 182 32.88 -6.40 0.69
CA VAL A 182 33.64 -7.08 -0.36
C VAL A 182 34.80 -6.27 -0.94
N VAL A 183 35.00 -5.01 -0.51
CA VAL A 183 36.12 -4.14 -0.95
C VAL A 183 36.79 -3.45 0.26
N PRO A 184 37.32 -4.23 1.23
CA PRO A 184 37.84 -3.70 2.48
C PRO A 184 39.03 -2.75 2.29
N GLY A 185 39.09 -1.73 3.15
CA GLY A 185 40.11 -0.69 3.18
C GLY A 185 39.80 0.55 2.32
N ASN A 186 38.58 0.69 1.79
CA ASN A 186 38.21 1.77 0.87
C ASN A 186 37.43 2.94 1.53
N ALA A 187 37.03 2.80 2.80
CA ALA A 187 36.25 3.78 3.58
C ALA A 187 34.78 3.99 3.14
N ALA A 188 34.18 2.96 2.54
CA ALA A 188 32.75 2.79 2.26
C ALA A 188 32.32 1.35 2.60
N CYS A 189 31.03 1.11 2.78
CA CYS A 189 30.51 -0.25 2.91
C CYS A 189 30.19 -0.83 1.52
N ASP A 190 31.00 -1.75 1.01
CA ASP A 190 30.73 -2.40 -0.28
C ASP A 190 30.01 -3.74 -0.03
N LEU A 191 28.69 -3.67 0.12
CA LEU A 191 27.85 -4.81 0.52
C LEU A 191 27.61 -5.76 -0.67
N GLY A 192 28.01 -7.02 -0.51
CA GLY A 192 27.73 -8.08 -1.48
C GLY A 192 26.23 -8.37 -1.65
N ALA A 193 25.87 -9.02 -2.76
CA ALA A 193 24.54 -9.60 -2.92
C ALA A 193 24.37 -10.78 -1.95
N GLY A 194 23.24 -10.84 -1.23
CA GLY A 194 23.04 -11.79 -0.15
C GLY A 194 21.78 -11.53 0.69
N VAL A 195 21.71 -12.16 1.87
CA VAL A 195 20.62 -12.01 2.84
C VAL A 195 21.21 -11.43 4.13
N TYR A 196 20.60 -10.36 4.65
CA TYR A 196 21.10 -9.62 5.81
C TYR A 196 19.97 -9.09 6.71
N GLY A 197 20.35 -8.50 7.84
CA GLY A 197 19.44 -7.89 8.81
C GLY A 197 19.00 -6.48 8.43
N SER A 198 18.85 -5.60 9.43
CA SER A 198 18.66 -4.17 9.17
C SER A 198 19.94 -3.56 8.61
N VAL A 199 19.85 -2.85 7.48
CA VAL A 199 20.94 -2.02 6.94
C VAL A 199 20.79 -0.58 7.45
N ARG A 200 21.80 -0.07 8.16
CA ARG A 200 21.81 1.30 8.68
C ARG A 200 23.06 2.06 8.24
N VAL A 201 22.89 3.02 7.34
CA VAL A 201 23.94 3.92 6.85
C VAL A 201 23.95 5.18 7.72
N LEU A 202 25.09 5.50 8.30
CA LEU A 202 25.22 6.65 9.20
C LEU A 202 25.35 7.98 8.43
N ARG A 203 25.22 9.11 9.14
CA ARG A 203 25.34 10.46 8.56
C ARG A 203 26.65 10.61 7.81
N GLY A 204 26.61 11.01 6.54
CA GLY A 204 27.83 11.17 5.72
C GLY A 204 28.52 9.86 5.32
N ALA A 205 27.95 8.70 5.64
CA ALA A 205 28.51 7.39 5.28
C ALA A 205 28.18 6.99 3.84
N ARG A 206 28.81 5.91 3.38
CA ARG A 206 28.68 5.40 2.01
C ARG A 206 28.34 3.92 2.06
N ILE A 207 27.41 3.50 1.22
CA ILE A 207 27.18 2.09 0.90
C ILE A 207 27.08 1.93 -0.62
N ASN A 208 27.76 0.92 -1.15
CA ASN A 208 27.64 0.46 -2.52
C ASN A 208 27.10 -0.97 -2.47
N PHE A 209 26.03 -1.25 -3.19
CA PHE A 209 25.52 -2.62 -3.37
C PHE A 209 26.18 -3.26 -4.59
N ALA A 210 26.65 -4.50 -4.43
CA ALA A 210 27.07 -5.32 -5.56
C ALA A 210 25.88 -5.63 -6.49
N ALA A 211 26.16 -5.97 -7.75
CA ALA A 211 25.13 -6.37 -8.70
C ALA A 211 24.44 -7.69 -8.27
N GLY A 212 23.15 -7.82 -8.57
CA GLY A 212 22.30 -8.95 -8.15
C GLY A 212 21.27 -8.57 -7.09
N THR A 213 20.74 -9.56 -6.38
CA THR A 213 19.64 -9.38 -5.41
C THR A 213 20.16 -9.37 -3.97
N THR A 214 19.71 -8.41 -3.17
CA THR A 214 20.05 -8.29 -1.75
C THR A 214 18.77 -8.23 -0.91
N VAL A 215 18.60 -9.13 0.07
CA VAL A 215 17.41 -9.20 0.94
C VAL A 215 17.75 -8.65 2.32
N ILE A 216 17.01 -7.65 2.80
CA ILE A 216 17.32 -6.94 4.05
C ILE A 216 16.06 -6.66 4.89
N CYS A 217 16.13 -6.80 6.21
CA CYS A 217 14.95 -6.63 7.09
C CYS A 217 14.40 -5.20 7.15
N SER A 218 15.25 -4.21 6.87
CA SER A 218 14.90 -2.79 6.76
C SER A 218 16.09 -2.01 6.24
N PHE A 219 15.85 -0.83 5.69
CA PHE A 219 16.89 0.07 5.21
C PHE A 219 16.73 1.46 5.83
N GLN A 220 17.77 1.98 6.47
CA GLN A 220 17.79 3.34 7.00
C GLN A 220 19.08 4.07 6.64
N ALA A 221 19.00 5.03 5.73
CA ALA A 221 20.01 6.05 5.54
C ALA A 221 19.80 7.22 6.52
N ARG A 222 20.90 7.88 6.88
CA ARG A 222 20.94 9.06 7.74
C ARG A 222 21.67 10.17 6.99
N SER A 223 21.20 11.40 7.20
CA SER A 223 21.41 12.57 6.34
C SER A 223 22.82 12.71 5.72
N ALA A 224 22.87 13.12 4.46
CA ALA A 224 24.08 13.23 3.63
C ALA A 224 24.82 11.90 3.41
N ALA A 225 24.13 10.76 3.55
CA ALA A 225 24.63 9.47 3.12
C ALA A 225 24.61 9.34 1.60
N ARG A 226 25.50 8.50 1.08
CA ARG A 226 25.53 8.07 -0.32
C ARG A 226 25.21 6.58 -0.41
N VAL A 227 24.23 6.23 -1.25
CA VAL A 227 23.74 4.87 -1.46
C VAL A 227 23.80 4.59 -2.95
N ARG A 228 24.65 3.66 -3.40
CA ARG A 228 24.84 3.37 -4.83
C ARG A 228 24.86 1.89 -5.11
N SER A 229 24.95 1.52 -6.38
CA SER A 229 25.24 0.16 -6.82
C SER A 229 26.43 0.16 -7.80
N VAL A 230 27.16 -0.96 -7.85
CA VAL A 230 28.32 -1.15 -8.75
C VAL A 230 27.89 -1.75 -10.10
N GLY A 231 26.68 -2.29 -10.17
CA GLY A 231 25.96 -2.74 -11.36
C GLY A 231 24.47 -2.87 -11.04
N PRO A 232 23.63 -3.44 -11.93
CA PRO A 232 22.21 -3.63 -11.67
C PRO A 232 21.96 -4.39 -10.35
N ALA A 233 21.39 -3.71 -9.36
CA ALA A 233 21.18 -4.23 -8.01
C ALA A 233 19.72 -4.06 -7.57
N THR A 234 19.12 -5.14 -7.07
CA THR A 234 17.75 -5.15 -6.54
C THR A 234 17.77 -5.43 -5.04
N ILE A 235 17.28 -4.48 -4.24
CA ILE A 235 17.13 -4.60 -2.80
C ILE A 235 15.68 -5.01 -2.49
N LEU A 236 15.50 -6.18 -1.87
CA LEU A 236 14.20 -6.67 -1.40
C LEU A 236 14.06 -6.45 0.10
N VAL A 237 12.90 -5.94 0.52
CA VAL A 237 12.57 -5.69 1.93
C VAL A 237 11.25 -6.41 2.26
N PRO A 238 11.29 -7.62 2.88
CA PRO A 238 10.12 -8.46 3.09
C PRO A 238 9.19 -7.93 4.19
N GLY A 239 7.92 -8.33 4.10
CA GLY A 239 6.87 -8.03 5.07
C GLY A 239 6.74 -6.53 5.37
N ALA A 240 6.78 -6.19 6.66
CA ALA A 240 6.60 -4.81 7.15
C ALA A 240 7.90 -3.97 7.15
N GLY A 241 9.03 -4.50 6.67
CA GLY A 241 10.33 -3.81 6.72
C GLY A 241 10.32 -2.47 5.98
N SER A 242 10.69 -1.39 6.67
CA SER A 242 10.64 -0.03 6.11
C SER A 242 11.94 0.37 5.40
N VAL A 243 11.81 1.24 4.39
CA VAL A 243 12.94 1.94 3.77
C VAL A 243 12.85 3.43 4.12
N GLN A 244 13.93 3.98 4.67
CA GLN A 244 13.98 5.35 5.16
C GLN A 244 15.26 6.06 4.70
N PHE A 245 15.10 7.01 3.77
CA PHE A 245 16.11 8.00 3.41
C PHE A 245 15.82 9.30 4.15
N ASN A 246 16.84 9.98 4.66
CA ASN A 246 16.69 11.23 5.41
C ASN A 246 16.97 12.43 4.48
N ASN A 247 17.41 13.55 5.03
CA ASN A 247 17.66 14.76 4.25
C ASN A 247 19.03 14.74 3.56
N SER A 248 19.06 15.22 2.31
CA SER A 248 20.26 15.42 1.48
C SER A 248 21.04 14.16 1.13
N GLU A 249 20.35 13.04 0.96
CA GLU A 249 20.96 11.79 0.48
C GLU A 249 21.27 11.85 -1.03
N ASP A 250 22.24 11.04 -1.45
CA ASP A 250 22.69 10.82 -2.83
C ASP A 250 22.44 9.33 -3.13
N VAL A 251 21.32 9.02 -3.80
CA VAL A 251 20.79 7.66 -3.94
C VAL A 251 20.76 7.24 -5.41
N GLY A 252 21.47 6.14 -5.72
CA GLY A 252 21.69 5.64 -7.06
C GLY A 252 22.76 6.41 -7.84
N SER A 253 22.69 6.32 -9.16
CA SER A 253 23.61 7.02 -10.08
C SER A 253 23.10 7.08 -11.51
N GLU A 254 22.40 6.02 -11.95
CA GLU A 254 21.87 5.85 -13.30
C GLU A 254 20.52 5.11 -13.21
N CYS A 255 19.60 5.38 -14.14
CA CYS A 255 18.28 4.76 -14.19
C CYS A 255 18.36 3.22 -14.25
N GLY A 256 17.48 2.52 -13.51
CA GLY A 256 17.43 1.06 -13.47
C GLY A 256 18.63 0.34 -12.82
N MET A 257 19.71 1.05 -12.47
CA MET A 257 20.90 0.44 -11.87
C MET A 257 20.76 0.14 -10.38
N LEU A 258 19.90 0.88 -9.68
CA LEU A 258 19.49 0.60 -8.30
C LEU A 258 17.97 0.49 -8.24
N ARG A 259 17.48 -0.67 -7.79
CA ARG A 259 16.07 -0.93 -7.53
C ARG A 259 15.87 -1.31 -6.07
N ILE A 260 14.81 -0.80 -5.47
CA ILE A 260 14.44 -1.06 -4.08
C ILE A 260 12.95 -1.40 -4.05
N VAL A 261 12.62 -2.61 -3.61
CA VAL A 261 11.24 -3.08 -3.49
C VAL A 261 10.93 -3.47 -2.05
N ALA A 262 9.88 -2.89 -1.49
CA ALA A 262 9.42 -3.18 -0.12
C ALA A 262 7.98 -3.74 -0.14
N GLU A 263 7.79 -4.94 0.39
CA GLU A 263 6.54 -5.70 0.25
C GLU A 263 5.33 -4.94 0.81
N ARG A 264 5.29 -4.69 2.12
CA ARG A 264 4.22 -3.92 2.81
C ARG A 264 4.75 -2.73 3.60
N GLY A 265 6.08 -2.61 3.68
CA GLY A 265 6.78 -1.54 4.38
C GLY A 265 6.47 -0.14 3.86
N THR A 266 6.72 0.88 4.67
CA THR A 266 6.67 2.27 4.18
C THR A 266 8.02 2.66 3.62
N MET A 267 8.01 3.35 2.49
CA MET A 267 9.17 4.01 1.90
C MET A 267 9.07 5.52 2.10
N TRP A 268 10.10 6.13 2.66
CA TRP A 268 10.22 7.58 2.84
C TRP A 268 11.50 8.10 2.21
N LEU A 269 11.36 8.96 1.22
CA LEU A 269 12.38 9.88 0.76
C LEU A 269 12.30 11.15 1.62
N GLY A 270 13.44 11.66 2.08
CA GLY A 270 13.48 12.83 2.96
C GLY A 270 13.39 14.14 2.18
N ARG A 271 14.37 15.04 2.37
CA ARG A 271 14.34 16.38 1.77
C ARG A 271 15.67 16.78 1.13
N TYR A 272 15.62 17.52 0.02
CA TYR A 272 16.80 18.06 -0.67
C TYR A 272 17.84 17.01 -1.10
N GLY A 273 17.40 15.80 -1.45
CA GLY A 273 18.25 14.71 -1.99
C GLY A 273 18.10 14.53 -3.50
N ASP A 274 19.04 13.81 -4.10
CA ASP A 274 18.98 13.35 -5.49
C ASP A 274 18.77 11.83 -5.49
N TYR A 275 17.68 11.38 -6.12
CA TYR A 275 17.22 10.00 -6.10
C TYR A 275 17.10 9.50 -7.54
N THR A 276 18.08 8.71 -7.98
CA THR A 276 18.12 8.03 -9.28
C THR A 276 17.94 6.53 -9.07
N VAL A 277 16.69 6.11 -8.82
CA VAL A 277 16.35 4.81 -8.21
C VAL A 277 14.94 4.35 -8.61
N ASP A 278 14.79 3.06 -8.90
CA ASP A 278 13.48 2.42 -9.01
C ASP A 278 12.99 2.09 -7.60
N ALA A 279 12.00 2.82 -7.08
CA ALA A 279 11.50 2.68 -5.72
C ALA A 279 10.04 2.22 -5.73
N CYS A 280 9.80 0.93 -5.47
CA CYS A 280 8.48 0.33 -5.46
C CYS A 280 8.06 -0.19 -4.09
N THR A 281 6.84 0.09 -3.65
CA THR A 281 6.26 -0.63 -2.50
C THR A 281 4.90 -1.21 -2.80
N ILE A 282 4.79 -2.54 -2.70
CA ILE A 282 3.74 -3.32 -3.34
C ILE A 282 2.39 -3.05 -2.64
N GLY A 283 2.26 -3.42 -1.38
CA GLY A 283 1.11 -3.07 -0.53
C GLY A 283 1.28 -1.77 0.27
N GLY A 284 2.50 -1.20 0.30
CA GLY A 284 2.88 -0.13 1.22
C GLY A 284 2.69 1.30 0.72
N ARG A 285 3.07 2.28 1.55
CA ARG A 285 3.00 3.72 1.20
C ARG A 285 4.37 4.26 0.81
N LEU A 286 4.45 4.89 -0.35
CA LEU A 286 5.61 5.69 -0.77
C LEU A 286 5.38 7.16 -0.40
N ARG A 287 6.43 7.81 0.10
CA ARG A 287 6.48 9.25 0.37
C ARG A 287 7.71 9.84 -0.30
N LEU A 288 7.48 10.73 -1.27
CA LEU A 288 8.53 11.33 -2.12
C LEU A 288 9.20 12.57 -1.51
N GLY A 289 8.69 13.07 -0.37
CA GLY A 289 9.33 14.15 0.37
C GLY A 289 9.23 15.54 -0.27
N HIS A 290 10.21 16.40 0.00
CA HIS A 290 10.23 17.83 -0.35
C HIS A 290 11.57 18.24 -0.97
N GLY A 291 11.56 19.01 -2.06
CA GLY A 291 12.78 19.62 -2.58
C GLY A 291 13.74 18.63 -3.25
N ASN A 292 13.26 17.46 -3.66
CA ASN A 292 14.09 16.36 -4.17
C ASN A 292 14.15 16.36 -5.71
N ASN A 293 15.28 15.91 -6.26
CA ASN A 293 15.37 15.47 -7.65
C ASN A 293 15.01 13.98 -7.73
N LEU A 294 14.14 13.60 -8.65
CA LEU A 294 13.56 12.27 -8.77
C LEU A 294 13.73 11.73 -10.20
N ARG A 295 14.53 10.67 -10.35
CA ARG A 295 14.75 9.90 -11.56
C ARG A 295 14.51 8.42 -11.25
N GLY A 296 13.83 7.69 -12.12
CA GLY A 296 13.49 6.27 -11.91
C GLY A 296 12.00 6.01 -12.02
N HIS A 297 11.56 4.92 -11.40
CA HIS A 297 10.15 4.54 -11.35
C HIS A 297 9.68 4.46 -9.89
N PHE A 298 8.75 5.33 -9.51
CA PHE A 298 8.24 5.49 -8.15
C PHE A 298 6.83 4.90 -8.05
N VAL A 299 6.75 3.66 -7.56
CA VAL A 299 5.52 2.87 -7.50
C VAL A 299 5.09 2.64 -6.04
N GLY A 300 3.81 2.70 -5.75
CA GLY A 300 3.31 2.46 -4.39
C GLY A 300 1.81 2.31 -4.29
N ASN A 301 1.30 1.50 -3.35
CA ASN A 301 -0.14 1.40 -3.13
C ASN A 301 -0.80 2.79 -2.91
N ALA A 302 -0.15 3.64 -2.11
CA ALA A 302 -0.44 5.07 -2.06
C ALA A 302 0.85 5.91 -2.12
N ILE A 303 0.84 6.96 -2.94
CA ILE A 303 1.97 7.88 -3.09
C ILE A 303 1.62 9.28 -2.56
N ALA A 304 2.57 9.92 -1.85
CA ALA A 304 2.44 11.32 -1.45
C ALA A 304 3.77 12.10 -1.57
N SER A 305 3.74 13.34 -2.07
CA SER A 305 4.86 14.30 -1.99
C SER A 305 4.46 15.55 -1.21
N ASP A 306 5.45 16.15 -0.54
CA ASP A 306 5.40 17.55 -0.12
C ASP A 306 5.78 18.44 -1.33
N VAL A 307 5.97 19.75 -1.13
CA VAL A 307 6.17 20.73 -2.23
C VAL A 307 7.51 20.56 -2.97
N GLY A 308 7.54 20.95 -4.24
CA GLY A 308 8.75 21.38 -4.95
C GLY A 308 9.72 20.25 -5.24
N ASN A 309 9.24 19.16 -5.83
CA ASN A 309 10.10 18.08 -6.31
C ASN A 309 10.26 18.21 -7.83
N ASN A 310 11.47 17.97 -8.34
CA ASN A 310 11.75 17.89 -9.76
C ASN A 310 11.77 16.42 -10.19
N GLY A 311 11.03 16.08 -11.24
CA GLY A 311 11.02 14.75 -11.85
C GLY A 311 11.71 14.79 -13.20
N GLU A 312 12.65 13.87 -13.44
CA GLU A 312 13.27 13.67 -14.75
C GLU A 312 13.04 12.22 -15.19
N CYS A 313 12.60 12.08 -16.44
CA CYS A 313 12.13 10.83 -17.00
C CYS A 313 13.32 9.94 -17.39
N CYS A 314 13.35 8.70 -16.91
CA CYS A 314 14.39 7.77 -17.35
C CYS A 314 14.28 7.52 -18.86
N PRO A 315 15.42 7.56 -19.61
CA PRO A 315 15.39 7.38 -21.04
C PRO A 315 14.99 5.95 -21.37
N SER A 316 13.73 5.75 -21.74
CA SER A 316 13.21 4.44 -22.15
C SER A 316 14.07 3.88 -23.28
N THR A 317 14.58 2.67 -23.11
CA THR A 317 15.45 2.01 -24.10
C THR A 317 14.62 1.54 -25.30
N THR A 318 14.21 2.49 -26.15
CA THR A 318 13.33 2.28 -27.30
C THR A 318 13.93 1.28 -28.27
N THR A 319 13.56 0.01 -28.06
CA THR A 319 14.02 -1.13 -28.85
C THR A 319 13.22 -1.13 -30.14
N THR A 320 13.66 -0.28 -31.07
CA THR A 320 13.05 -0.09 -32.39
C THR A 320 13.15 -1.38 -33.19
N THR A 321 12.18 -2.26 -32.99
CA THR A 321 12.05 -3.55 -33.69
C THR A 321 11.66 -3.27 -35.14
N THR A 322 12.65 -3.06 -35.99
CA THR A 322 12.48 -2.89 -37.44
C THR A 322 12.09 -4.20 -38.09
N THR A 323 10.79 -4.52 -38.01
CA THR A 323 10.15 -5.68 -38.66
C THR A 323 10.35 -5.61 -40.18
N SER A 324 11.45 -6.19 -40.63
CA SER A 324 11.90 -6.14 -42.01
C SER A 324 11.10 -7.14 -42.85
N THR A 325 9.94 -6.71 -43.35
CA THR A 325 9.05 -7.53 -44.19
C THR A 325 9.71 -7.85 -45.53
N THR A 326 10.40 -9.00 -45.61
CA THR A 326 11.00 -9.52 -46.83
C THR A 326 9.92 -10.08 -47.78
N SER A 327 9.38 -9.20 -48.63
CA SER A 327 8.43 -9.56 -49.69
C SER A 327 9.05 -10.53 -50.71
N SER A 328 8.81 -11.82 -50.52
CA SER A 328 9.36 -12.90 -51.35
C SER A 328 8.59 -13.10 -52.65
N THR A 329 8.86 -12.28 -53.68
CA THR A 329 8.43 -12.56 -55.06
C THR A 329 9.29 -13.66 -55.68
N GLY A 330 8.68 -14.80 -56.03
CA GLY A 330 9.37 -15.97 -56.58
C GLY A 330 9.38 -16.06 -58.11
N SER A 331 10.32 -16.87 -58.63
CA SER A 331 10.64 -17.13 -60.05
C SER A 331 11.23 -15.94 -60.84
N SER A 332 12.28 -16.10 -61.65
CA SER A 332 12.79 -17.33 -62.30
C SER A 332 14.33 -17.38 -62.43
N THR A 333 14.86 -18.53 -62.88
CA THR A 333 16.30 -18.82 -63.02
C THR A 333 16.90 -18.41 -64.37
N THR A 334 18.09 -17.80 -64.35
CA THR A 334 19.05 -17.84 -65.47
C THR A 334 20.47 -17.97 -64.93
N THR A 335 21.29 -18.85 -65.51
CA THR A 335 22.67 -19.13 -65.09
C THR A 335 23.70 -18.49 -66.01
N THR A 336 24.68 -17.78 -65.45
CA THR A 336 25.94 -17.42 -66.14
C THR A 336 27.11 -17.48 -65.14
N SER A 337 28.29 -17.93 -65.57
CA SER A 337 29.41 -18.27 -64.69
C SER A 337 30.77 -17.79 -65.22
N THR A 338 31.58 -17.10 -64.40
CA THR A 338 32.96 -16.73 -64.77
C THR A 338 33.91 -16.62 -63.56
N SER A 339 34.95 -17.47 -63.58
CA SER A 339 36.30 -17.38 -62.97
C SER A 339 36.68 -16.30 -61.93
N SER A 340 37.05 -16.77 -60.72
CA SER A 340 38.37 -16.70 -60.01
C SER A 340 39.46 -15.64 -60.38
N PRO A 341 40.49 -15.38 -59.51
CA PRO A 341 40.83 -15.92 -58.17
C PRO A 341 40.92 -14.76 -57.09
N THR A 342 41.67 -14.72 -55.96
CA THR A 342 42.76 -15.53 -55.31
C THR A 342 42.93 -15.16 -53.81
N SER A 343 43.53 -16.06 -52.99
CA SER A 343 44.23 -15.79 -51.69
C SER A 343 43.39 -15.28 -50.48
N SER A 344 43.69 -15.57 -49.20
CA SER A 344 44.85 -16.24 -48.54
C SER A 344 44.50 -16.97 -47.21
N THR A 345 45.14 -18.13 -46.97
CA THR A 345 45.54 -18.77 -45.68
C THR A 345 44.77 -18.57 -44.36
N SER A 346 44.03 -19.61 -43.94
CA SER A 346 44.17 -20.46 -42.72
C SER A 346 45.21 -20.14 -41.61
N PRO A 347 45.15 -20.80 -40.41
CA PRO A 347 43.97 -21.28 -39.61
C PRO A 347 44.15 -21.22 -38.06
N GLU A 348 43.11 -21.47 -37.25
CA GLU A 348 43.27 -22.32 -36.03
C GLU A 348 41.99 -22.88 -35.34
N SER A 349 42.14 -24.09 -34.80
CA SER A 349 41.33 -24.76 -33.73
C SER A 349 39.88 -25.25 -33.95
N ILE A 350 39.55 -26.28 -33.16
CA ILE A 350 38.34 -27.12 -33.01
C ILE A 350 38.37 -27.63 -31.53
N PRO A 351 37.36 -28.31 -30.90
CA PRO A 351 36.20 -29.03 -31.47
C PRO A 351 34.83 -28.92 -30.73
N SER A 352 33.80 -29.48 -31.37
CA SER A 352 32.66 -30.27 -30.83
C SER A 352 32.04 -30.01 -29.44
N SER A 353 30.71 -29.88 -29.43
CA SER A 353 29.89 -30.93 -28.79
C SER A 353 28.47 -31.06 -29.37
N THR A 354 28.02 -32.31 -29.43
CA THR A 354 26.72 -32.82 -29.86
C THR A 354 25.57 -32.44 -28.93
N THR A 355 24.42 -32.06 -29.47
CA THR A 355 23.12 -32.12 -28.77
C THR A 355 22.37 -33.41 -29.11
N THR A 356 21.92 -34.14 -28.08
CA THR A 356 21.23 -35.43 -28.24
C THR A 356 19.72 -35.26 -28.04
N SER A 357 18.93 -35.58 -29.06
CA SER A 357 17.46 -35.62 -28.95
C SER A 357 16.98 -36.85 -28.19
N ALA A 358 16.09 -36.68 -27.21
CA ALA A 358 15.38 -37.76 -26.51
C ALA A 358 13.87 -37.43 -26.38
N PRO A 359 12.96 -38.42 -26.37
CA PRO A 359 11.54 -38.16 -26.65
C PRO A 359 10.62 -38.09 -25.42
N LYS A 360 9.58 -37.25 -25.58
CA LYS A 360 8.20 -37.39 -25.10
C LYS A 360 7.88 -38.60 -24.19
N ALA A 361 7.48 -38.30 -22.96
CA ALA A 361 6.59 -39.15 -22.16
C ALA A 361 5.30 -38.39 -21.86
N SER A 362 4.15 -39.06 -22.00
CA SER A 362 2.84 -38.54 -21.59
C SER A 362 2.32 -39.40 -20.45
N THR A 363 1.74 -38.79 -19.41
CA THR A 363 1.13 -39.52 -18.30
C THR A 363 -0.27 -38.96 -18.05
N THR A 364 -1.26 -39.84 -17.99
CA THR A 364 -2.67 -39.50 -17.75
C THR A 364 -3.15 -40.29 -16.55
N THR A 365 -3.73 -39.62 -15.56
CA THR A 365 -4.39 -40.27 -14.42
C THR A 365 -5.71 -39.57 -14.12
N ALA A 366 -6.76 -40.36 -13.91
CA ALA A 366 -8.13 -39.90 -13.71
C ALA A 366 -8.45 -39.67 -12.20
N PRO A 367 -9.51 -38.93 -11.84
CA PRO A 367 -9.80 -38.57 -10.46
C PRO A 367 -10.38 -39.73 -9.65
N THR A 368 -10.12 -39.73 -8.34
CA THR A 368 -10.79 -40.58 -7.35
C THR A 368 -11.39 -39.71 -6.26
N GLY A 369 -12.71 -39.65 -6.17
CA GLY A 369 -13.40 -38.97 -5.08
C GLY A 369 -13.55 -39.87 -3.85
N SER A 370 -13.69 -39.28 -2.68
CA SER A 370 -14.21 -39.96 -1.49
C SER A 370 -15.05 -38.99 -0.66
N SER A 371 -16.22 -39.45 -0.22
CA SER A 371 -17.18 -38.68 0.59
C SER A 371 -17.08 -39.08 2.06
N THR A 372 -17.23 -38.11 2.96
CA THR A 372 -17.28 -38.37 4.41
C THR A 372 -18.41 -37.54 5.02
N THR A 373 -19.27 -38.19 5.82
CA THR A 373 -20.44 -37.57 6.46
C THR A 373 -20.49 -37.90 7.95
N THR A 374 -20.43 -36.87 8.79
CA THR A 374 -20.67 -36.90 10.25
C THR A 374 -20.80 -35.45 10.73
N SER A 375 -21.52 -35.08 11.79
CA SER A 375 -22.72 -35.62 12.48
C SER A 375 -23.02 -34.63 13.61
N ALA A 376 -24.27 -34.20 13.79
CA ALA A 376 -24.61 -33.20 14.81
C ALA A 376 -24.90 -33.81 16.18
N PRO A 377 -24.47 -33.13 17.26
CA PRO A 377 -25.23 -32.99 18.50
C PRO A 377 -25.72 -31.53 18.64
N GLY A 378 -26.74 -31.21 19.43
CA GLY A 378 -27.55 -32.05 20.31
C GLY A 378 -28.09 -31.19 21.45
N ALA A 379 -29.31 -30.67 21.31
CA ALA A 379 -29.85 -29.70 22.25
C ALA A 379 -30.22 -30.32 23.61
N SER A 380 -29.93 -29.59 24.70
CA SER A 380 -30.39 -29.91 26.06
C SER A 380 -30.95 -28.66 26.73
N THR A 381 -32.22 -28.72 27.13
CA THR A 381 -32.93 -27.69 27.91
C THR A 381 -32.83 -27.99 29.41
N THR A 382 -32.67 -26.94 30.23
CA THR A 382 -32.77 -27.03 31.69
C THR A 382 -33.56 -25.83 32.23
N THR A 383 -34.46 -26.05 33.18
CA THR A 383 -35.54 -25.09 33.50
C THR A 383 -35.71 -24.85 35.01
N ALA A 384 -35.47 -23.61 35.47
CA ALA A 384 -35.90 -23.05 36.77
C ALA A 384 -35.40 -23.80 38.04
N PRO A 385 -35.75 -23.38 39.28
CA PRO A 385 -36.32 -22.11 39.78
C PRO A 385 -35.31 -21.27 40.60
N THR A 386 -35.36 -19.93 40.56
CA THR A 386 -36.20 -19.06 41.41
C THR A 386 -36.06 -19.32 42.92
N GLY A 387 -35.32 -18.44 43.61
CA GLY A 387 -35.27 -18.35 45.08
C GLY A 387 -35.06 -16.91 45.51
N SER A 388 -36.09 -16.28 46.09
CA SER A 388 -36.06 -14.88 46.54
C SER A 388 -36.13 -14.80 48.06
N SER A 389 -35.29 -13.94 48.66
CA SER A 389 -35.24 -13.69 50.11
C SER A 389 -34.96 -12.22 50.39
N THR A 390 -35.99 -11.39 50.37
CA THR A 390 -35.91 -9.96 50.74
C THR A 390 -36.08 -9.80 52.25
N THR A 391 -35.11 -9.21 52.95
CA THR A 391 -35.24 -8.86 54.38
C THR A 391 -35.74 -7.43 54.55
N THR A 392 -36.90 -7.27 55.20
CA THR A 392 -37.53 -5.98 55.47
C THR A 392 -37.16 -5.45 56.85
N SER A 393 -36.70 -4.20 56.94
CA SER A 393 -36.47 -3.47 58.20
C SER A 393 -37.38 -2.24 58.27
N GLY A 394 -37.95 -1.99 59.46
CA GLY A 394 -39.03 -1.02 59.68
C GLY A 394 -38.61 0.47 59.69
N PRO A 395 -39.60 1.38 59.70
CA PRO A 395 -39.39 2.80 59.39
C PRO A 395 -39.09 3.68 60.61
N ARG A 396 -38.49 4.85 60.34
CA ARG A 396 -38.60 6.04 61.20
C ARG A 396 -38.77 7.28 60.31
N ALA A 397 -39.77 8.10 60.61
CA ALA A 397 -40.19 9.20 59.73
C ALA A 397 -39.55 10.56 60.10
N SER A 398 -39.34 11.41 59.09
CA SER A 398 -39.53 12.86 59.23
C SER A 398 -39.83 13.53 57.87
N THR A 399 -40.94 14.26 57.81
CA THR A 399 -41.19 15.51 57.05
C THR A 399 -40.57 15.73 55.66
N THR A 400 -41.45 15.88 54.64
CA THR A 400 -41.54 17.03 53.70
C THR A 400 -40.29 17.36 52.85
N ILE A 401 -40.34 17.38 51.51
CA ILE A 401 -41.06 18.36 50.65
C ILE A 401 -41.62 17.70 49.37
N THR A 402 -42.73 18.24 48.86
CA THR A 402 -43.37 17.82 47.60
C THR A 402 -42.65 18.34 46.36
N SER A 403 -42.18 17.44 45.50
CA SER A 403 -41.83 17.70 44.09
C SER A 403 -42.37 16.57 43.22
N SER A 404 -43.14 16.89 42.18
CA SER A 404 -43.78 15.90 41.32
C SER A 404 -42.87 15.47 40.17
N SER A 405 -42.55 14.17 40.09
CA SER A 405 -41.96 13.56 38.90
C SER A 405 -42.61 12.19 38.63
N THR A 406 -43.26 12.04 37.47
CA THR A 406 -43.88 10.79 37.03
C THR A 406 -42.85 9.87 36.38
N THR A 407 -42.32 8.91 37.14
CA THR A 407 -41.44 7.85 36.62
C THR A 407 -42.25 6.64 36.13
N THR A 408 -42.68 6.70 34.86
CA THR A 408 -43.36 5.59 34.19
C THR A 408 -42.36 4.48 33.81
N LEU A 409 -42.10 3.55 34.72
CA LEU A 409 -41.23 2.40 34.47
C LEU A 409 -41.91 1.34 33.58
N ALA A 410 -41.85 1.56 32.26
CA ALA A 410 -42.18 0.54 31.27
C ALA A 410 -41.00 -0.44 31.13
N SER A 411 -41.10 -1.62 31.77
CA SER A 411 -40.11 -2.69 31.65
C SER A 411 -40.36 -3.50 30.38
N THR A 412 -39.85 -3.02 29.25
CA THR A 412 -39.98 -3.70 27.95
C THR A 412 -38.91 -4.77 27.82
N THR A 413 -39.23 -6.03 28.14
CA THR A 413 -38.38 -7.17 27.82
C THR A 413 -38.41 -7.48 26.33
N THR A 414 -37.65 -6.72 25.55
CA THR A 414 -37.43 -6.98 24.12
C THR A 414 -36.50 -8.19 23.98
N THR A 415 -37.01 -9.30 23.43
CA THR A 415 -36.17 -10.45 23.06
C THR A 415 -35.43 -10.16 21.76
N THR A 416 -34.35 -9.38 21.85
CA THR A 416 -33.51 -9.03 20.69
C THR A 416 -32.88 -10.29 20.09
N LEU A 417 -33.01 -10.49 18.78
CA LEU A 417 -32.05 -11.35 18.07
C LEU A 417 -30.65 -10.76 18.24
N ALA A 418 -29.63 -11.61 18.34
CA ALA A 418 -28.24 -11.17 18.26
C ALA A 418 -28.05 -10.47 16.89
N ALA A 419 -27.66 -9.20 16.91
CA ALA A 419 -27.57 -8.41 15.69
C ALA A 419 -26.24 -8.71 15.00
N LEU A 420 -26.23 -8.93 13.69
CA LEU A 420 -25.04 -9.36 12.94
C LEU A 420 -24.07 -8.19 12.62
N PHE A 421 -24.10 -7.11 13.39
CA PHE A 421 -23.19 -5.98 13.17
C PHE A 421 -21.86 -6.19 13.89
N THR A 422 -20.83 -5.61 13.30
CA THR A 422 -19.57 -5.27 13.96
C THR A 422 -19.21 -3.84 13.57
N ARG A 423 -18.29 -3.21 14.28
CA ARG A 423 -17.66 -1.96 13.86
C ARG A 423 -16.15 -2.07 14.00
N THR A 424 -15.43 -1.44 13.08
CA THR A 424 -13.96 -1.46 13.05
C THR A 424 -13.34 -0.73 14.27
N PRO A 425 -12.04 -0.95 14.58
CA PRO A 425 -11.32 -0.16 15.59
C PRO A 425 -11.23 1.35 15.26
N GLY A 426 -11.59 1.75 14.04
CA GLY A 426 -11.70 3.15 13.62
C GLY A 426 -12.97 3.85 14.14
N PHE A 427 -14.04 3.10 14.41
CA PHE A 427 -15.29 3.63 14.94
C PHE A 427 -15.15 3.98 16.44
N TYR A 428 -14.89 2.99 17.29
CA TYR A 428 -14.91 3.16 18.76
C TYR A 428 -13.92 4.22 19.27
N LYS A 429 -12.75 4.34 18.64
CA LYS A 429 -11.75 5.35 18.99
C LYS A 429 -12.16 6.79 18.63
N ASN A 430 -13.09 6.93 17.69
CA ASN A 430 -13.64 8.21 17.23
C ASN A 430 -14.96 8.55 17.95
N HIS A 431 -15.59 7.59 18.64
CA HIS A 431 -16.82 7.79 19.42
C HIS A 431 -16.62 7.36 20.89
N PRO A 432 -15.75 8.05 21.66
CA PRO A 432 -15.44 7.70 23.04
C PRO A 432 -16.67 7.68 23.96
N ASP A 433 -17.69 8.51 23.74
CA ASP A 433 -18.92 8.46 24.53
C ASP A 433 -19.67 7.13 24.38
N ILE A 434 -19.73 6.57 23.17
CA ILE A 434 -20.33 5.26 22.89
C ILE A 434 -19.48 4.15 23.54
N THR A 435 -18.15 4.25 23.40
CA THR A 435 -17.20 3.32 24.02
C THR A 435 -17.32 3.31 25.54
N GLN A 436 -17.40 4.48 26.19
CA GLN A 436 -17.62 4.62 27.63
C GLN A 436 -19.00 4.08 28.03
N GLN A 437 -20.06 4.32 27.24
CA GLN A 437 -21.39 3.79 27.52
C GLN A 437 -21.39 2.25 27.53
N ILE A 438 -20.70 1.61 26.58
CA ILE A 438 -20.56 0.16 26.51
C ILE A 438 -19.72 -0.37 27.69
N LEU A 439 -18.57 0.24 27.98
CA LEU A 439 -17.74 -0.13 29.14
C LEU A 439 -18.53 -0.04 30.46
N SER A 440 -19.30 1.04 30.63
CA SER A 440 -20.09 1.29 31.84
C SER A 440 -21.28 0.33 32.01
N SER A 441 -21.82 -0.22 30.91
CA SER A 441 -22.96 -1.16 30.97
C SER A 441 -22.53 -2.60 31.32
N VAL A 442 -21.29 -2.99 31.01
CA VAL A 442 -20.73 -4.32 31.33
C VAL A 442 -19.79 -4.35 32.53
N GLY A 443 -19.35 -3.18 33.02
CA GLY A 443 -18.39 -3.07 34.13
C GLY A 443 -16.92 -3.12 33.70
N GLY A 444 -16.63 -2.77 32.45
CA GLY A 444 -15.31 -2.87 31.82
C GLY A 444 -14.99 -4.25 31.23
N PHE A 445 -13.79 -4.38 30.67
CA PHE A 445 -13.27 -5.62 30.09
C PHE A 445 -11.95 -6.05 30.74
N SER A 446 -11.56 -7.30 30.53
CA SER A 446 -10.19 -7.78 30.80
C SER A 446 -9.56 -8.23 29.48
N ILE A 447 -8.76 -7.35 28.88
CA ILE A 447 -8.12 -7.56 27.57
C ILE A 447 -6.64 -7.87 27.81
N CYS A 448 -6.19 -9.05 27.39
CA CYS A 448 -4.82 -9.55 27.57
C CYS A 448 -4.35 -9.57 29.05
N GLY A 449 -5.29 -9.67 29.99
CA GLY A 449 -5.03 -9.59 31.44
C GLY A 449 -5.12 -8.16 32.03
N HIS A 450 -5.32 -7.13 31.21
CA HIS A 450 -5.41 -5.74 31.62
C HIS A 450 -6.88 -5.31 31.73
N ALA A 451 -7.26 -4.69 32.85
CA ALA A 451 -8.59 -4.14 33.04
C ALA A 451 -8.76 -2.86 32.20
N ILE A 452 -9.81 -2.79 31.40
CA ILE A 452 -10.19 -1.62 30.59
C ILE A 452 -11.54 -1.11 31.10
N THR A 453 -11.61 0.11 31.64
CA THR A 453 -12.78 0.63 32.37
C THR A 453 -13.38 1.90 31.80
N ASP A 454 -12.60 2.65 31.04
CA ASP A 454 -12.90 4.04 30.69
C ASP A 454 -12.34 4.46 29.32
N VAL A 455 -12.45 5.75 29.00
CA VAL A 455 -11.91 6.39 27.79
C VAL A 455 -10.98 7.57 28.11
N GLY A 456 -10.27 7.50 29.24
CA GLY A 456 -9.31 8.54 29.65
C GLY A 456 -8.18 8.74 28.63
N VAL A 457 -7.48 9.87 28.71
CA VAL A 457 -6.18 10.06 28.04
C VAL A 457 -5.12 10.02 29.12
N ASN A 458 -4.00 9.33 28.85
CA ASN A 458 -2.91 9.05 29.78
C ASN A 458 -3.30 8.14 30.97
N ASP A 459 -4.28 7.23 30.80
CA ASP A 459 -4.70 6.24 31.80
C ASP A 459 -4.45 4.81 31.31
N GLY A 460 -3.81 3.98 32.15
CA GLY A 460 -3.50 2.58 31.86
C GLY A 460 -4.72 1.64 31.81
N HIS A 461 -5.91 2.13 32.18
CA HIS A 461 -7.19 1.44 32.08
C HIS A 461 -8.10 1.96 30.96
N SER A 462 -7.60 2.88 30.12
CA SER A 462 -8.37 3.49 29.05
C SER A 462 -8.45 2.63 27.78
N ALA A 463 -9.65 2.58 27.20
CA ALA A 463 -9.88 2.06 25.87
C ALA A 463 -9.26 2.93 24.76
N LEU A 464 -9.03 4.24 24.98
CA LEU A 464 -8.32 5.05 24.01
C LEU A 464 -6.84 4.69 23.93
N GLU A 465 -6.17 4.46 25.07
CA GLU A 465 -4.75 4.05 25.11
C GLU A 465 -4.54 2.62 24.58
N ALA A 466 -5.62 1.85 24.41
CA ALA A 466 -5.63 0.58 23.66
C ALA A 466 -5.99 0.74 22.17
N LEU A 467 -6.91 1.64 21.80
CA LEU A 467 -7.40 1.80 20.42
C LEU A 467 -6.59 2.79 19.57
N CYS A 468 -5.83 3.69 20.22
CA CYS A 468 -5.02 4.76 19.63
C CYS A 468 -3.52 4.50 19.68
N ILE A 469 -3.13 3.23 19.77
CA ILE A 469 -1.75 2.78 19.60
C ILE A 469 -1.24 2.97 18.16
N ASN A 470 0.09 3.04 18.00
CA ASN A 470 0.74 2.90 16.71
C ASN A 470 0.84 1.40 16.36
N ILE A 471 0.17 0.97 15.29
CA ILE A 471 0.13 -0.43 14.81
C ILE A 471 1.45 -0.93 14.19
N ARG A 472 2.60 -0.39 14.60
CA ARG A 472 3.92 -0.67 14.03
C ARG A 472 4.92 -1.00 15.13
N GLY A 473 5.39 -2.25 15.12
CA GLY A 473 6.51 -2.72 15.96
C GLY A 473 6.11 -3.61 17.13
N ASP A 474 4.84 -3.67 17.51
CA ASP A 474 4.35 -4.55 18.60
C ASP A 474 3.05 -5.25 18.19
N GLN A 475 3.12 -6.57 17.98
CA GLN A 475 1.97 -7.40 17.66
C GLN A 475 1.05 -7.63 18.87
N ARG A 476 1.55 -7.63 20.11
CA ARG A 476 0.69 -7.78 21.30
C ARG A 476 -0.17 -6.54 21.47
N LEU A 477 0.38 -5.33 21.30
CA LEU A 477 -0.43 -4.10 21.25
C LEU A 477 -1.45 -4.15 20.10
N GLN A 478 -1.05 -4.56 18.89
CA GLN A 478 -1.99 -4.70 17.76
C GLN A 478 -3.13 -5.69 18.08
N LEU A 479 -2.85 -6.79 18.79
CA LEU A 479 -3.85 -7.76 19.22
C LEU A 479 -4.77 -7.20 20.34
N VAL A 480 -4.23 -6.47 21.32
CA VAL A 480 -5.03 -5.74 22.33
C VAL A 480 -6.08 -4.85 21.66
N ARG A 481 -5.68 -4.07 20.65
CA ARG A 481 -6.56 -3.17 19.89
C ARG A 481 -7.69 -3.90 19.18
N GLN A 482 -7.38 -5.05 18.56
CA GLN A 482 -8.39 -5.85 17.87
C GLN A 482 -9.34 -6.56 18.84
N LEU A 483 -8.81 -7.13 19.94
CA LEU A 483 -9.61 -7.80 20.97
C LEU A 483 -10.54 -6.85 21.70
N LEU A 484 -10.08 -5.65 22.08
CA LEU A 484 -10.93 -4.64 22.70
C LEU A 484 -12.07 -4.22 21.76
N THR A 485 -11.78 -4.04 20.47
CA THR A 485 -12.81 -3.78 19.46
C THR A 485 -13.84 -4.92 19.38
N ALA A 486 -13.39 -6.17 19.45
CA ALA A 486 -14.29 -7.33 19.45
C ALA A 486 -15.12 -7.45 20.74
N ALA A 487 -14.54 -7.10 21.90
CA ALA A 487 -15.27 -7.02 23.16
C ALA A 487 -16.37 -5.94 23.12
N LEU A 488 -16.07 -4.76 22.56
CA LEU A 488 -17.04 -3.68 22.35
C LEU A 488 -18.17 -4.10 21.40
N ASN A 489 -17.85 -4.77 20.28
CA ASN A 489 -18.84 -5.30 19.34
C ASN A 489 -19.81 -6.29 20.00
N MET A 490 -19.28 -7.27 20.76
CA MET A 490 -20.12 -8.24 21.48
C MET A 490 -20.95 -7.59 22.60
N ALA A 491 -20.36 -6.68 23.37
CA ALA A 491 -21.04 -5.98 24.47
C ALA A 491 -22.15 -5.02 24.01
N ALA A 492 -22.02 -4.46 22.79
CA ALA A 492 -23.07 -3.68 22.16
C ALA A 492 -24.23 -4.53 21.58
N GLY A 493 -24.19 -5.86 21.72
CA GLY A 493 -25.20 -6.78 21.19
C GLY A 493 -25.00 -7.15 19.71
N GLY A 494 -23.79 -6.94 19.18
CA GLY A 494 -23.38 -7.32 17.84
C GLY A 494 -23.05 -8.81 17.69
N ALA A 495 -22.36 -9.16 16.60
CA ALA A 495 -21.99 -10.53 16.30
C ALA A 495 -21.05 -11.11 17.37
N THR A 496 -21.11 -12.40 17.66
CA THR A 496 -20.19 -13.07 18.60
C THR A 496 -18.88 -13.45 17.93
N PHE A 497 -17.74 -13.26 18.62
CA PHE A 497 -16.43 -13.74 18.18
C PHE A 497 -16.05 -15.03 18.93
N PRO A 498 -16.17 -16.23 18.33
CA PRO A 498 -15.99 -17.50 19.06
C PRO A 498 -14.60 -17.68 19.65
N ASN A 499 -13.56 -17.16 18.97
CA ASN A 499 -12.16 -17.34 19.34
C ASN A 499 -11.65 -16.29 20.33
N PHE A 500 -12.52 -15.38 20.81
CA PHE A 500 -12.15 -14.30 21.72
C PHE A 500 -11.37 -14.80 22.94
N ALA A 501 -11.87 -15.81 23.66
CA ALA A 501 -11.23 -16.32 24.86
C ALA A 501 -9.84 -16.96 24.59
N ALA A 502 -9.68 -17.62 23.43
CA ALA A 502 -8.40 -18.20 23.03
C ALA A 502 -7.39 -17.10 22.70
N CYS A 503 -7.76 -16.12 21.87
CA CYS A 503 -6.88 -15.03 21.48
C CYS A 503 -6.58 -14.06 22.63
N ASN A 504 -7.51 -13.86 23.56
CA ASN A 504 -7.25 -13.10 24.79
C ASN A 504 -6.23 -13.81 25.70
N SER A 505 -6.24 -15.14 25.74
CA SER A 505 -5.25 -15.95 26.46
C SER A 505 -3.87 -15.91 25.79
N VAL A 506 -3.81 -16.03 24.45
CA VAL A 506 -2.57 -15.86 23.66
C VAL A 506 -1.98 -14.46 23.85
N CYS A 507 -2.83 -13.42 23.87
CA CYS A 507 -2.37 -12.07 24.11
C CYS A 507 -1.82 -11.86 25.54
N GLN A 508 -2.43 -12.49 26.54
CA GLN A 508 -2.00 -12.44 27.94
C GLN A 508 -0.70 -13.22 28.20
N ASP A 509 -0.42 -14.30 27.48
CA ASP A 509 0.80 -15.08 27.64
C ASP A 509 2.03 -14.26 27.20
N PRO A 510 2.97 -13.92 28.10
CA PRO A 510 4.19 -13.18 27.74
C PRO A 510 5.08 -13.95 26.74
N LEU A 511 4.97 -15.29 26.67
CA LEU A 511 5.77 -16.18 25.83
C LEU A 511 5.13 -16.53 24.47
N ALA A 512 3.92 -16.01 24.17
CA ALA A 512 3.25 -16.25 22.90
C ALA A 512 4.13 -15.85 21.69
N SER A 513 4.16 -16.71 20.67
CA SER A 513 4.98 -16.47 19.47
C SER A 513 4.38 -15.39 18.57
N THR A 514 5.23 -14.80 17.73
CA THR A 514 4.82 -13.83 16.70
C THR A 514 3.79 -14.40 15.72
N THR A 515 3.86 -15.71 15.43
CA THR A 515 2.84 -16.44 14.65
C THR A 515 1.51 -16.48 15.40
N GLN A 516 1.49 -16.93 16.66
CA GLN A 516 0.26 -17.01 17.46
C GLN A 516 -0.41 -15.64 17.63
N LEU A 517 0.39 -14.58 17.79
CA LEU A 517 -0.10 -13.21 17.83
C LEU A 517 -0.68 -12.79 16.46
N SER A 518 -0.02 -13.09 15.34
CA SER A 518 -0.54 -12.80 13.98
C SER A 518 -1.83 -13.55 13.69
N ASP A 519 -1.87 -14.87 13.88
CA ASP A 519 -3.05 -15.71 13.64
C ASP A 519 -4.28 -15.14 14.36
N CYS A 520 -4.09 -14.64 15.59
CA CYS A 520 -5.14 -14.03 16.38
C CYS A 520 -5.47 -12.58 15.99
N ILE A 521 -4.50 -11.79 15.50
CA ILE A 521 -4.76 -10.48 14.89
C ILE A 521 -5.65 -10.67 13.66
N ASP A 522 -5.26 -11.56 12.75
CA ASP A 522 -5.89 -11.74 11.44
C ASP A 522 -7.32 -12.30 11.60
N GLN A 523 -7.54 -13.24 12.52
CA GLN A 523 -8.88 -13.72 12.88
C GLN A 523 -9.77 -12.64 13.50
N THR A 524 -9.21 -11.82 14.40
CA THR A 524 -10.00 -10.79 15.11
C THR A 524 -10.30 -9.59 14.22
N ASP A 525 -9.38 -9.23 13.32
CA ASP A 525 -9.59 -8.18 12.30
C ASP A 525 -10.65 -8.61 11.28
N THR A 526 -10.55 -9.84 10.76
CA THR A 526 -11.58 -10.45 9.90
C THR A 526 -12.97 -10.40 10.55
N TYR A 527 -13.07 -10.75 11.83
CA TYR A 527 -14.31 -10.61 12.57
C TYR A 527 -14.76 -9.15 12.71
N ASN A 528 -13.88 -8.23 13.09
CA ASN A 528 -14.23 -6.82 13.33
C ASN A 528 -14.74 -6.11 12.06
N GLN A 529 -14.33 -6.55 10.87
CA GLN A 529 -14.79 -6.03 9.57
C GLN A 529 -16.07 -6.69 9.04
N SER A 530 -16.52 -7.81 9.63
CA SER A 530 -17.57 -8.68 9.05
C SER A 530 -18.99 -8.09 8.97
N GLY A 531 -19.29 -7.02 9.70
CA GLY A 531 -20.64 -6.45 9.82
C GLY A 531 -20.72 -4.92 9.86
N ASP A 532 -19.72 -4.20 9.32
CA ASP A 532 -19.63 -2.72 9.38
C ASP A 532 -20.81 -2.02 8.68
N GLY A 533 -21.42 -2.66 7.67
CA GLY A 533 -22.63 -2.18 6.96
C GLY A 533 -23.98 -2.62 7.56
N VAL A 534 -23.99 -3.39 8.66
CA VAL A 534 -25.24 -3.81 9.33
C VAL A 534 -25.62 -2.79 10.40
N ALA A 535 -26.90 -2.42 10.48
CA ALA A 535 -27.37 -1.38 11.38
C ALA A 535 -27.12 -1.71 12.87
N ALA A 536 -26.65 -0.73 13.65
CA ALA A 536 -26.26 -0.90 15.05
C ALA A 536 -27.13 -0.09 16.04
N PRO A 537 -27.26 -0.50 17.32
CA PRO A 537 -28.17 0.14 18.30
C PRO A 537 -27.86 1.61 18.63
N PHE A 538 -26.68 2.09 18.25
CA PHE A 538 -26.19 3.45 18.48
C PHE A 538 -26.21 4.32 17.20
N GLU A 539 -27.01 3.94 16.19
CA GLU A 539 -27.13 4.69 14.93
C GLU A 539 -28.35 5.64 14.88
N PRO A 540 -28.22 6.84 14.29
CA PRO A 540 -26.98 7.43 13.78
C PRO A 540 -26.01 7.78 14.92
N PRO A 541 -24.70 7.51 14.77
CA PRO A 541 -23.74 7.80 15.82
C PRO A 541 -23.66 9.31 16.08
N GLY A 542 -23.39 9.68 17.33
CA GLY A 542 -23.09 11.07 17.70
C GLY A 542 -21.85 11.61 16.98
N PRO A 543 -21.60 12.92 17.04
CA PRO A 543 -20.45 13.53 16.37
C PRO A 543 -19.13 12.86 16.79
N ALA A 544 -18.25 12.61 15.82
CA ALA A 544 -16.95 12.00 16.07
C ALA A 544 -16.01 12.98 16.80
N ALA A 545 -15.25 12.47 17.78
CA ALA A 545 -14.29 13.21 18.60
C ALA A 545 -12.84 12.70 18.41
N PRO A 546 -12.27 12.68 17.19
CA PRO A 546 -10.96 12.08 16.90
C PRO A 546 -9.77 12.76 17.60
N GLY A 547 -9.95 13.98 18.13
CA GLY A 547 -8.90 14.73 18.82
C GLY A 547 -8.36 14.05 20.08
N LEU A 548 -9.22 13.34 20.83
CA LEU A 548 -8.80 12.60 22.03
C LEU A 548 -7.85 11.45 21.69
N CYS A 549 -8.07 10.81 20.54
CA CYS A 549 -7.15 9.80 20.01
C CYS A 549 -5.78 10.38 19.67
N GLY A 550 -5.74 11.62 19.16
CA GLY A 550 -4.49 12.36 18.93
C GLY A 550 -3.74 12.69 20.23
N ALA A 551 -4.47 13.05 21.29
CA ALA A 551 -3.87 13.31 22.61
C ALA A 551 -3.28 12.03 23.24
N ALA A 552 -3.96 10.88 23.13
CA ALA A 552 -3.43 9.58 23.55
C ALA A 552 -2.08 9.25 22.87
N PHE A 553 -2.01 9.43 21.54
CA PHE A 553 -0.78 9.26 20.73
C PHE A 553 0.42 10.14 21.16
N GLU A 554 0.20 11.22 21.90
CA GLU A 554 1.27 12.11 22.40
C GLU A 554 1.83 11.67 23.78
N THR A 555 1.23 10.65 24.40
CA THR A 555 1.67 10.11 25.69
C THR A 555 2.59 8.89 25.53
N PRO A 556 3.43 8.55 26.55
CA PRO A 556 4.11 7.26 26.65
C PRO A 556 3.26 6.19 27.34
N CYS A 557 1.98 6.46 27.62
CA CYS A 557 1.07 5.52 28.23
C CYS A 557 0.73 4.42 27.20
N THR A 558 0.67 3.17 27.66
CA THR A 558 -0.03 2.11 26.95
C THR A 558 -0.67 1.20 27.99
N VAL A 559 -1.75 0.53 27.61
CA VAL A 559 -2.42 -0.43 28.51
C VAL A 559 -1.53 -1.62 28.90
N LEU A 560 -0.52 -1.99 28.09
CA LEU A 560 0.49 -3.00 28.46
C LEU A 560 1.58 -2.45 29.41
N THR A 561 1.75 -1.13 29.47
CA THR A 561 2.73 -0.44 30.33
C THR A 561 2.06 0.60 31.23
N PRO A 562 1.08 0.22 32.08
CA PRO A 562 0.26 1.17 32.84
C PRO A 562 1.08 1.99 33.86
N ALA A 563 2.28 1.52 34.24
CA ALA A 563 3.21 2.25 35.10
C ALA A 563 3.92 3.44 34.41
N LEU A 564 3.73 3.65 33.11
CA LEU A 564 4.20 4.84 32.37
C LEU A 564 3.12 5.91 32.19
N CYS A 565 1.87 5.55 32.46
CA CYS A 565 0.74 6.47 32.47
C CYS A 565 0.81 7.36 33.72
N ALA A 566 0.23 8.57 33.67
CA ALA A 566 0.05 9.34 34.89
C ALA A 566 -0.97 8.64 35.79
N GLN A 567 -0.66 8.50 37.09
CA GLN A 567 -1.71 8.13 38.04
C GLN A 567 -2.66 9.33 38.21
N PRO A 568 -4.00 9.11 38.19
CA PRO A 568 -5.00 10.19 38.27
C PRO A 568 -5.07 10.86 39.65
#